data_AF-A0A7Y5EDV6-F1
#
_entry.id   AF-A0A7Y5EDV6-F1
#
_cell.length_a   1.000
_cell.length_b   1.000
_cell.length_c   1.000
_cell.angle_alpha   90.00
_cell.angle_beta   90.00
_cell.angle_gamma   90.00
#
_symmetry.space_group_name_H-M   'P 1'
#
loop_
_entity.id
_entity.type
_entity.pdbx_description
1 polymer ?
#
loop_
_entity_poly.entity_id
_entity_poly.type
_entity_poly.pdbx_seq_one_letter_code
_entity_poly.pdbx_strand_id
1 'polypeptide(L)'
;MSASTAVHSNAFNFSAYIETGVDPRTGQYTMSIKLPALKGNALQGPDFGLTLFYSPLNNEDSGFGKGWNLQLTQVRNNLVTLSSGESYKITGTSSSTGRLEMSEQKLRHFDLYPEPAGPDGAERFRVEHRSGLVEVLKTMGSGAGQVALPVELHSPLGHVLYLQYTPFQNGHVLLSEVRDEDETLLTLQRVGNSRVEILCYPYGGAGGDPLARYGMTLSGSDLRVSEITLPTANQARWRFTYRDV
;
A
#
# COMPACT_ATOMS: atom_id res chain seq x y z
N MET A 1 25.72 -4.97 -27.48
CA MET A 1 24.70 -4.39 -26.59
C MET A 1 25.43 -3.43 -25.66
N SER A 2 25.27 -2.12 -25.83
CA SER A 2 25.86 -1.12 -24.93
C SER A 2 24.73 -0.27 -24.36
N ALA A 3 24.67 -0.16 -23.04
CA ALA A 3 23.73 0.70 -22.34
C ALA A 3 24.44 2.01 -22.01
N SER A 4 23.94 3.11 -22.53
CA SER A 4 24.35 4.47 -22.15
C SER A 4 23.36 4.97 -21.09
N THR A 5 23.73 4.94 -19.82
CA THR A 5 22.96 5.59 -18.76
C THR A 5 23.57 6.95 -18.44
N ALA A 6 22.75 8.01 -18.46
CA ALA A 6 23.18 9.37 -18.09
C ALA A 6 23.46 9.53 -16.58
N VAL A 7 23.20 8.48 -15.79
CA VAL A 7 23.36 8.45 -14.34
C VAL A 7 24.07 7.15 -13.96
N HIS A 8 25.19 7.27 -13.24
CA HIS A 8 25.92 6.16 -12.65
C HIS A 8 25.51 6.04 -11.18
N SER A 9 24.88 4.93 -10.78
CA SER A 9 24.45 4.69 -9.39
C SER A 9 24.48 3.20 -9.05
N ASN A 10 24.92 2.86 -7.84
CA ASN A 10 24.83 1.50 -7.30
C ASN A 10 23.37 1.03 -7.10
N ALA A 11 22.39 1.93 -7.17
CA ALA A 11 20.97 1.58 -7.18
C ALA A 11 20.58 0.71 -8.40
N PHE A 12 21.32 0.81 -9.50
CA PHE A 12 21.09 -0.02 -10.71
C PHE A 12 21.60 -1.46 -10.56
N ASN A 13 22.37 -1.77 -9.51
CA ASN A 13 22.73 -3.15 -9.18
C ASN A 13 21.58 -3.91 -8.50
N PHE A 14 20.49 -3.22 -8.13
CA PHE A 14 19.29 -3.81 -7.54
C PHE A 14 18.09 -3.72 -8.51
N SER A 15 17.84 -4.80 -9.25
CA SER A 15 16.69 -4.95 -10.15
C SER A 15 15.33 -5.11 -9.43
N ALA A 16 15.26 -4.86 -8.12
CA ALA A 16 14.10 -5.21 -7.28
C ALA A 16 13.06 -4.08 -7.14
N TYR A 17 13.30 -2.89 -7.71
CA TYR A 17 12.42 -1.74 -7.52
C TYR A 17 11.19 -1.73 -8.44
N ILE A 18 11.33 -2.29 -9.65
CA ILE A 18 10.21 -2.49 -10.58
C ILE A 18 10.18 -3.96 -10.95
N GLU A 19 9.08 -4.62 -10.63
CA GLU A 19 8.81 -5.98 -11.05
C GLU A 19 7.66 -5.94 -12.04
N THR A 20 7.90 -6.37 -13.28
CA THR A 20 6.87 -6.51 -14.31
C THR A 20 6.79 -7.96 -14.74
N GLY A 21 5.59 -8.47 -14.98
CA GLY A 21 5.43 -9.83 -15.44
C GLY A 21 4.14 -10.03 -16.21
N VAL A 22 4.14 -11.02 -17.08
CA VAL A 22 2.91 -11.60 -17.60
C VAL A 22 2.71 -12.91 -16.86
N ASP A 23 1.60 -13.08 -16.16
CA ASP A 23 1.28 -14.40 -15.60
C ASP A 23 1.01 -15.35 -16.77
N PRO A 24 1.86 -16.38 -17.00
CA PRO A 24 1.74 -17.25 -18.16
C PRO A 24 0.45 -18.08 -18.14
N ARG A 25 -0.22 -18.20 -16.99
CA ARG A 25 -1.49 -18.95 -16.86
C ARG A 25 -2.70 -18.12 -17.24
N THR A 26 -2.64 -16.80 -17.04
CA THR A 26 -3.77 -15.89 -17.29
C THR A 26 -3.53 -14.94 -18.46
N GLY A 27 -2.30 -14.83 -18.94
CA GLY A 27 -1.88 -13.86 -19.95
C GLY A 27 -1.90 -12.40 -19.46
N GLN A 28 -2.09 -12.17 -18.16
CA GLN A 28 -2.27 -10.82 -17.60
C GLN A 28 -0.95 -10.17 -17.27
N TYR A 29 -0.80 -8.92 -17.68
CA TYR A 29 0.34 -8.09 -17.31
C TYR A 29 0.11 -7.46 -15.93
N THR A 30 1.03 -7.66 -15.01
CA THR A 30 1.07 -6.98 -13.71
C THR A 30 2.36 -6.20 -13.56
N MET A 31 2.32 -5.17 -12.71
CA MET A 31 3.49 -4.37 -12.38
C MET A 31 3.47 -3.97 -10.92
N SER A 32 4.63 -4.04 -10.29
CA SER A 32 4.87 -3.64 -8.91
C SER A 32 6.02 -2.65 -8.87
N ILE A 33 5.83 -1.53 -8.18
CA ILE A 33 6.83 -0.50 -7.95
C ILE A 33 7.02 -0.37 -6.44
N LYS A 34 8.18 -0.81 -5.96
CA LYS A 34 8.57 -0.66 -4.56
C LYS A 34 9.15 0.74 -4.36
N LEU A 35 8.54 1.51 -3.48
CA LEU A 35 9.10 2.76 -2.99
C LEU A 35 10.02 2.47 -1.78
N PRO A 36 10.96 3.38 -1.44
CA PRO A 36 11.79 3.22 -0.25
C PRO A 36 10.95 2.99 1.00
N ALA A 37 11.36 2.03 1.82
CA ALA A 37 10.70 1.78 3.09
C ALA A 37 10.84 3.00 4.01
N LEU A 38 9.74 3.37 4.68
CA LEU A 38 9.73 4.41 5.69
C LEU A 38 10.09 3.80 7.04
N LYS A 39 10.96 4.50 7.76
CA LYS A 39 11.48 4.10 9.07
C LYS A 39 11.12 5.18 10.07
N GLY A 40 10.22 4.86 10.99
CA GLY A 40 9.86 5.73 12.10
C GLY A 40 10.50 5.30 13.42
N ASN A 41 10.11 5.99 14.49
CA ASN A 41 10.54 5.79 15.87
C ASN A 41 12.07 5.77 15.98
N ALA A 42 12.75 6.78 15.43
CA ALA A 42 14.22 6.87 15.38
C ALA A 42 14.89 5.59 14.82
N LEU A 43 14.31 5.01 13.76
CA LEU A 43 14.74 3.76 13.10
C LEU A 43 14.54 2.49 13.95
N GLN A 44 13.79 2.56 15.05
CA GLN A 44 13.42 1.40 15.90
C GLN A 44 11.98 0.91 15.61
N GLY A 45 11.24 1.63 14.77
CA GLY A 45 9.86 1.31 14.40
C GLY A 45 9.75 0.09 13.47
N PRO A 46 8.53 -0.38 13.20
CA PRO A 46 8.31 -1.38 12.17
C PRO A 46 8.66 -0.80 10.80
N ASP A 47 9.10 -1.67 9.89
CA ASP A 47 9.38 -1.29 8.51
C ASP A 47 8.08 -1.09 7.74
N PHE A 48 7.83 0.13 7.28
CA PHE A 48 6.68 0.40 6.43
C PHE A 48 7.09 0.43 4.95
N GLY A 49 6.92 -0.71 4.28
CA GLY A 49 7.13 -0.85 2.85
C GLY A 49 5.95 -0.28 2.05
N LEU A 50 6.25 0.56 1.07
CA LEU A 50 5.26 1.15 0.17
C LEU A 50 5.41 0.52 -1.21
N THR A 51 4.39 -0.23 -1.66
CA THR A 51 4.41 -0.86 -2.98
C THR A 51 3.18 -0.45 -3.77
N LEU A 52 3.40 0.26 -4.88
CA LEU A 52 2.36 0.54 -5.87
C LEU A 52 2.21 -0.68 -6.77
N PHE A 53 1.00 -1.20 -6.89
CA PHE A 53 0.72 -2.37 -7.70
C PHE A 53 -0.34 -2.07 -8.75
N TYR A 54 -0.11 -2.57 -9.95
CA TYR A 54 -1.04 -2.51 -11.07
C TYR A 54 -1.52 -3.91 -11.43
N SER A 55 -2.83 -4.05 -11.57
CA SER A 55 -3.47 -5.23 -12.15
C SER A 55 -4.61 -4.82 -13.09
N PRO A 56 -4.68 -5.38 -14.32
CA PRO A 56 -5.77 -5.12 -15.25
C PRO A 56 -7.11 -5.69 -14.77
N LEU A 57 -7.11 -6.59 -13.77
CA LEU A 57 -8.34 -7.09 -13.15
C LEU A 57 -8.93 -6.12 -12.15
N ASN A 58 -8.14 -5.18 -11.64
CA ASN A 58 -8.65 -4.11 -10.81
C ASN A 58 -9.27 -3.04 -11.70
N ASN A 59 -10.61 -2.95 -11.69
CA ASN A 59 -11.36 -1.97 -12.46
C ASN A 59 -11.79 -0.75 -11.64
N GLU A 60 -11.39 -0.68 -10.37
CA GLU A 60 -11.72 0.41 -9.44
C GLU A 60 -10.59 1.47 -9.45
N ASP A 61 -10.95 2.73 -9.19
CA ASP A 61 -10.01 3.77 -8.75
C ASP A 61 -10.23 3.97 -7.25
N SER A 62 -9.39 3.34 -6.44
CA SER A 62 -9.39 3.48 -4.98
C SER A 62 -8.55 4.67 -4.48
N GLY A 63 -8.18 5.59 -5.39
CA GLY A 63 -7.45 6.82 -5.11
C GLY A 63 -6.11 6.93 -5.84
N PHE A 64 -5.61 5.85 -6.43
CA PHE A 64 -4.31 5.78 -7.11
C PHE A 64 -4.39 5.82 -8.65
N GLY A 65 -5.62 5.89 -9.19
CA GLY A 65 -5.90 5.70 -10.61
C GLY A 65 -6.41 4.29 -10.89
N LYS A 66 -7.19 4.14 -11.96
CA LYS A 66 -7.84 2.86 -12.29
C LYS A 66 -6.80 1.75 -12.47
N GLY A 67 -7.03 0.64 -11.75
CA GLY A 67 -6.16 -0.54 -11.79
C GLY A 67 -4.92 -0.47 -10.91
N TRP A 68 -4.67 0.68 -10.30
CA TRP A 68 -3.57 0.87 -9.35
C TRP A 68 -4.07 0.88 -7.92
N ASN A 69 -3.27 0.33 -7.01
CA ASN A 69 -3.47 0.44 -5.58
C ASN A 69 -2.12 0.46 -4.84
N LEU A 70 -2.18 0.82 -3.56
CA LEU A 70 -1.10 0.58 -2.62
C LEU A 70 -1.31 -0.78 -1.96
N GLN A 71 -0.30 -1.65 -1.97
CA GLN A 71 -0.38 -2.97 -1.35
C GLN A 71 -0.26 -2.85 0.18
N LEU A 72 -1.41 -2.74 0.83
CA LEU A 72 -1.55 -2.85 2.28
C LEU A 72 -2.28 -4.14 2.63
N THR A 73 -2.05 -4.65 3.84
CA THR A 73 -2.87 -5.73 4.38
C THR A 73 -4.32 -5.26 4.50
N GLN A 74 -5.27 -6.04 4.00
CA GLN A 74 -6.68 -5.67 3.96
C GLN A 74 -7.60 -6.86 4.17
N VAL A 75 -8.79 -6.60 4.72
CA VAL A 75 -9.89 -7.58 4.78
C VAL A 75 -11.12 -7.00 4.11
N ARG A 76 -11.65 -7.69 3.10
CA ARG A 76 -12.88 -7.31 2.36
C ARG A 76 -13.61 -8.58 1.94
N ASN A 77 -14.92 -8.65 2.17
CA ASN A 77 -15.78 -9.77 1.73
C ASN A 77 -15.24 -11.17 2.12
N ASN A 78 -14.81 -11.34 3.37
CA ASN A 78 -14.18 -12.58 3.87
C ASN A 78 -12.91 -13.00 3.11
N LEU A 79 -12.24 -12.09 2.42
CA LEU A 79 -10.93 -12.30 1.84
C LEU A 79 -9.94 -11.43 2.61
N VAL A 80 -8.89 -12.05 3.16
CA VAL A 80 -7.72 -11.33 3.65
C VAL A 80 -6.67 -11.30 2.53
N THR A 81 -6.13 -10.13 2.25
CA THR A 81 -4.98 -9.94 1.37
C THR A 81 -3.88 -9.30 2.19
N LEU A 82 -2.70 -9.91 2.29
CA LEU A 82 -1.56 -9.35 2.99
C LEU A 82 -0.85 -8.29 2.13
N SER A 83 -0.04 -7.45 2.76
CA SER A 83 0.86 -6.52 2.06
C SER A 83 1.85 -7.20 1.10
N SER A 84 2.12 -8.51 1.26
CA SER A 84 2.87 -9.33 0.30
C SER A 84 2.13 -9.62 -1.00
N GLY A 85 0.81 -9.39 -1.04
CA GLY A 85 -0.09 -9.78 -2.13
C GLY A 85 -0.72 -11.17 -1.96
N GLU A 86 -0.27 -11.97 -0.99
CA GLU A 86 -0.91 -13.25 -0.67
C GLU A 86 -2.35 -13.03 -0.21
N SER A 87 -3.28 -13.83 -0.74
CA SER A 87 -4.70 -13.71 -0.44
C SER A 87 -5.29 -15.04 -0.01
N TYR A 88 -6.14 -15.02 1.02
CA TYR A 88 -6.76 -16.19 1.59
C TYR A 88 -8.21 -15.92 1.91
N LYS A 89 -9.09 -16.88 1.59
CA LYS A 89 -10.48 -16.83 1.99
C LYS A 89 -10.62 -17.22 3.46
N ILE A 90 -11.29 -16.39 4.24
CA ILE A 90 -11.72 -16.68 5.60
C ILE A 90 -12.89 -17.67 5.53
N THR A 91 -12.69 -18.83 6.13
CA THR A 91 -13.59 -19.99 6.03
C THR A 91 -14.25 -20.37 7.35
N GLY A 92 -13.77 -19.82 8.47
CA GLY A 92 -14.34 -20.07 9.78
C GLY A 92 -13.59 -19.34 10.88
N THR A 93 -13.93 -19.70 12.12
CA THR A 93 -13.30 -19.20 13.33
C THR A 93 -13.05 -20.36 14.25
N SER A 94 -11.82 -20.46 14.76
CA SER A 94 -11.40 -21.45 15.73
C SER A 94 -12.11 -21.23 17.07
N SER A 95 -12.88 -22.22 17.52
CA SER A 95 -13.60 -22.14 18.80
C SER A 95 -12.68 -22.15 20.03
N SER A 96 -11.46 -22.66 19.90
CA SER A 96 -10.48 -22.75 21.01
C SER A 96 -9.57 -21.53 21.12
N THR A 97 -9.26 -20.87 20.00
CA THR A 97 -8.30 -19.75 19.97
C THR A 97 -8.92 -18.41 19.58
N GLY A 98 -10.15 -18.39 19.07
CA GLY A 98 -10.79 -17.19 18.53
C GLY A 98 -10.22 -16.70 17.20
N ARG A 99 -9.19 -17.37 16.66
CA ARG A 99 -8.54 -17.02 15.40
C ARG A 99 -9.45 -17.32 14.21
N LEU A 100 -9.42 -16.45 13.20
CA LEU A 100 -10.02 -16.74 11.89
C LEU A 100 -9.21 -17.83 11.16
N GLU A 101 -9.93 -18.74 10.51
CA GLU A 101 -9.35 -19.90 9.83
C GLU A 101 -9.49 -19.80 8.32
N MET A 102 -8.40 -20.13 7.61
CA MET A 102 -8.32 -20.11 6.16
C MET A 102 -7.85 -21.49 5.69
N SER A 103 -8.75 -22.26 5.07
CA SER A 103 -8.44 -23.63 4.62
C SER A 103 -7.27 -23.72 3.62
N GLU A 104 -7.01 -22.63 2.90
CA GLU A 104 -5.94 -22.51 1.89
C GLU A 104 -4.56 -22.16 2.50
N GLN A 105 -4.50 -21.78 3.78
CA GLN A 105 -3.26 -21.37 4.46
C GLN A 105 -2.44 -22.59 4.88
N LYS A 106 -1.78 -23.24 3.91
CA LYS A 106 -0.92 -24.42 4.16
C LYS A 106 0.34 -24.10 4.96
N LEU A 107 0.86 -22.88 4.83
CA LEU A 107 2.01 -22.37 5.57
C LEU A 107 1.55 -21.24 6.50
N ARG A 108 1.51 -21.53 7.81
CA ARG A 108 1.12 -20.55 8.84
C ARG A 108 2.29 -19.60 9.13
N HIS A 109 2.27 -18.44 8.47
CA HIS A 109 3.23 -17.36 8.70
C HIS A 109 2.59 -16.08 9.26
N PHE A 110 1.26 -16.08 9.41
CA PHE A 110 0.50 -15.08 10.12
C PHE A 110 -0.74 -15.72 10.76
N ASP A 111 -1.29 -15.04 11.75
CA ASP A 111 -2.58 -15.33 12.37
C ASP A 111 -3.48 -14.09 12.28
N LEU A 112 -4.78 -14.30 12.09
CA LEU A 112 -5.78 -13.24 11.97
C LEU A 112 -6.85 -13.42 13.04
N TYR A 113 -7.16 -12.36 13.77
CA TYR A 113 -8.14 -12.35 14.85
C TYR A 113 -9.18 -11.24 14.62
N PRO A 114 -10.46 -11.47 14.95
CA PRO A 114 -11.38 -10.37 15.17
C PRO A 114 -10.98 -9.63 16.47
N GLU A 115 -11.10 -8.32 16.47
CA GLU A 115 -10.88 -7.47 17.65
C GLU A 115 -12.22 -6.85 18.09
N PRO A 116 -12.36 -6.47 19.37
CA PRO A 116 -13.48 -5.65 19.80
C PRO A 116 -13.62 -4.40 18.93
N ALA A 117 -14.86 -4.03 18.62
CA ALA A 117 -15.13 -2.85 17.82
C ALA A 117 -14.49 -1.61 18.47
N GLY A 118 -14.00 -0.69 17.64
CA GLY A 118 -13.44 0.57 18.12
C GLY A 118 -14.49 1.43 18.85
N PRO A 119 -14.08 2.56 19.47
CA PRO A 119 -15.01 3.49 20.12
C PRO A 119 -16.09 4.05 19.18
N ASP A 120 -15.83 4.04 17.87
CA ASP A 120 -16.76 4.43 16.82
C ASP A 120 -17.64 3.29 16.31
N GLY A 121 -17.56 2.11 16.92
CA GLY A 121 -18.33 0.92 16.56
C GLY A 121 -17.84 0.21 15.30
N ALA A 122 -16.74 0.66 14.70
CA ALA A 122 -16.17 0.01 13.52
C ALA A 122 -15.56 -1.35 13.88
N GLU A 123 -15.83 -2.36 13.05
CA GLU A 123 -15.19 -3.67 13.15
C GLU A 123 -13.67 -3.54 13.02
N ARG A 124 -12.93 -4.33 13.80
CA ARG A 124 -11.48 -4.35 13.80
C ARG A 124 -10.97 -5.78 13.68
N PHE A 125 -9.76 -5.89 13.14
CA PHE A 125 -9.04 -7.14 13.05
C PHE A 125 -7.60 -6.94 13.51
N ARG A 126 -6.96 -8.01 13.95
CA ARG A 126 -5.54 -8.03 14.28
C ARG A 126 -4.83 -9.12 13.49
N VAL A 127 -3.78 -8.74 12.79
CA VAL A 127 -2.91 -9.65 12.05
C VAL A 127 -1.59 -9.75 12.80
N GLU A 128 -1.25 -10.93 13.29
CA GLU A 128 0.04 -11.22 13.92
C GLU A 128 0.92 -11.97 12.93
N HIS A 129 2.05 -11.38 12.54
CA HIS A 129 3.01 -12.02 11.65
C HIS A 129 4.04 -12.83 12.43
N ARG A 130 4.59 -13.88 11.82
CA ARG A 130 5.69 -14.67 12.40
C ARG A 130 6.94 -13.83 12.69
N SER A 131 7.12 -12.71 12.00
CA SER A 131 8.20 -11.75 12.28
C SER A 131 8.03 -11.01 13.61
N GLY A 132 6.86 -11.11 14.25
CA GLY A 132 6.48 -10.33 15.43
C GLY A 132 5.85 -8.97 15.10
N LEU A 133 5.73 -8.60 13.83
CA LEU A 133 4.93 -7.46 13.40
C LEU A 133 3.45 -7.75 13.71
N VAL A 134 2.77 -6.79 14.34
CA VAL A 134 1.31 -6.87 14.54
C VAL A 134 0.65 -5.70 13.83
N GLU A 135 -0.33 -5.99 12.99
CA GLU A 135 -1.16 -4.96 12.34
C GLU A 135 -2.54 -4.94 12.98
N VAL A 136 -3.04 -3.76 13.31
CA VAL A 136 -4.44 -3.60 13.71
C VAL A 136 -5.18 -2.92 12.57
N LEU A 137 -6.19 -3.61 12.05
CA LEU A 137 -7.02 -3.16 10.93
C LEU A 137 -8.35 -2.64 11.45
N LYS A 138 -8.92 -1.71 10.71
CA LYS A 138 -10.23 -1.11 11.00
C LYS A 138 -11.06 -1.02 9.73
N THR A 139 -12.29 -1.50 9.79
CA THR A 139 -13.26 -1.38 8.70
C THR A 139 -13.66 0.08 8.50
N MET A 140 -13.45 0.59 7.28
CA MET A 140 -13.74 1.96 6.86
C MET A 140 -14.38 1.94 5.47
N GLY A 141 -14.80 3.12 4.98
CA GLY A 141 -15.49 3.23 3.70
C GLY A 141 -16.95 2.78 3.78
N SER A 142 -17.59 2.67 2.62
CA SER A 142 -19.00 2.30 2.51
C SER A 142 -19.31 1.62 1.18
N GLY A 143 -20.42 0.87 1.14
CA GLY A 143 -20.89 0.19 -0.07
C GLY A 143 -19.80 -0.70 -0.68
N ALA A 144 -19.53 -0.52 -1.97
CA ALA A 144 -18.48 -1.26 -2.65
C ALA A 144 -17.08 -0.94 -2.08
N GLY A 145 -16.82 0.29 -1.63
CA GLY A 145 -15.51 0.71 -1.11
C GLY A 145 -15.22 0.31 0.34
N GLN A 146 -16.13 -0.39 1.01
CA GLN A 146 -15.94 -0.83 2.40
C GLN A 146 -14.80 -1.87 2.48
N VAL A 147 -13.83 -1.62 3.37
CA VAL A 147 -12.64 -2.46 3.56
C VAL A 147 -12.02 -2.22 4.94
N ALA A 148 -11.47 -3.27 5.55
CA ALA A 148 -10.61 -3.11 6.71
C ALA A 148 -9.16 -2.88 6.28
N LEU A 149 -8.55 -1.79 6.74
CA LEU A 149 -7.16 -1.40 6.43
C LEU A 149 -6.37 -1.14 7.71
N PRO A 150 -5.02 -1.24 7.69
CA PRO A 150 -4.20 -1.10 8.88
C PRO A 150 -4.27 0.34 9.40
N VAL A 151 -4.58 0.52 10.67
CA VAL A 151 -4.56 1.81 11.37
C VAL A 151 -3.40 1.91 12.36
N GLU A 152 -2.86 0.77 12.77
CA GLU A 152 -1.69 0.66 13.65
C GLU A 152 -0.78 -0.47 13.19
N LEU A 153 0.52 -0.24 13.23
CA LEU A 153 1.56 -1.26 13.01
C LEU A 153 2.47 -1.27 14.23
N HIS A 154 2.55 -2.40 14.93
CA HIS A 154 3.33 -2.58 16.14
C HIS A 154 4.56 -3.42 15.83
N SER A 155 5.75 -2.88 16.12
CA SER A 155 6.99 -3.65 16.03
C SER A 155 7.11 -4.65 17.19
N PRO A 156 7.96 -5.68 17.04
CA PRO A 156 8.27 -6.60 18.15
C PRO A 156 8.85 -5.90 19.40
N LEU A 157 9.36 -4.66 19.25
CA LEU A 157 9.93 -3.85 20.33
C LEU A 157 8.90 -2.92 20.99
N GLY A 158 7.65 -2.92 20.51
CA GLY A 158 6.57 -2.09 21.06
C GLY A 158 6.42 -0.70 20.43
N HIS A 159 7.24 -0.37 19.42
CA HIS A 159 7.10 0.89 18.67
C HIS A 159 5.93 0.81 17.70
N VAL A 160 5.21 1.92 17.52
CA VAL A 160 3.98 1.96 16.72
C VAL A 160 4.10 2.94 15.57
N LEU A 161 3.57 2.56 14.40
CA LEU A 161 3.19 3.51 13.36
C LEU A 161 1.67 3.61 13.30
N TYR A 162 1.18 4.83 13.15
CA TYR A 162 -0.23 5.16 13.00
C TYR A 162 -0.54 5.55 11.58
N LEU A 163 -1.59 4.96 11.02
CA LEU A 163 -2.05 5.21 9.67
C LEU A 163 -3.42 5.88 9.71
N GLN A 164 -3.60 6.93 8.92
CA GLN A 164 -4.85 7.67 8.81
C GLN A 164 -5.37 7.67 7.38
N TYR A 165 -6.70 7.72 7.28
CA TYR A 165 -7.41 7.64 6.02
C TYR A 165 -8.47 8.74 5.93
N THR A 166 -8.64 9.28 4.73
CA THR A 166 -9.70 10.23 4.41
C THR A 166 -10.73 9.58 3.47
N PRO A 167 -12.02 9.92 3.59
CA PRO A 167 -13.03 9.48 2.63
C PRO A 167 -12.64 9.82 1.20
N PHE A 168 -12.90 8.88 0.29
CA PHE A 168 -12.68 9.02 -1.14
C PHE A 168 -13.94 8.61 -1.92
N GLN A 169 -13.95 8.87 -3.22
CA GLN A 169 -15.09 8.67 -4.10
C GLN A 169 -15.63 7.23 -4.05
N ASN A 170 -16.92 7.05 -4.35
CA ASN A 170 -17.61 5.76 -4.40
C ASN A 170 -17.51 4.91 -3.11
N GLY A 171 -17.36 5.58 -1.97
CA GLY A 171 -17.29 4.93 -0.66
C GLY A 171 -15.91 4.34 -0.33
N HIS A 172 -14.89 4.56 -1.16
CA HIS A 172 -13.51 4.19 -0.84
C HIS A 172 -12.93 5.13 0.23
N VAL A 173 -11.76 4.76 0.74
CA VAL A 173 -10.93 5.62 1.58
C VAL A 173 -9.51 5.66 1.03
N LEU A 174 -8.82 6.78 1.21
CA LEU A 174 -7.45 7.00 0.76
C LEU A 174 -6.54 7.13 1.98
N LEU A 175 -5.43 6.39 2.00
CA LEU A 175 -4.37 6.61 2.98
C LEU A 175 -3.93 8.07 2.85
N SER A 176 -3.99 8.83 3.94
CA SER A 176 -3.63 10.25 3.94
C SER A 176 -2.35 10.52 4.72
N GLU A 177 -2.09 9.75 5.77
CA GLU A 177 -0.94 9.95 6.65
C GLU A 177 -0.39 8.63 7.19
N VAL A 178 0.93 8.55 7.32
CA VAL A 178 1.64 7.58 8.17
C VAL A 178 2.56 8.36 9.09
N ARG A 179 2.46 8.15 10.40
CA ARG A 179 3.28 8.83 11.40
C ARG A 179 3.70 7.88 12.52
N ASP A 180 4.74 8.25 13.24
CA ASP A 180 5.03 7.67 14.55
C ASP A 180 4.57 8.62 15.68
N GLU A 181 5.20 8.53 16.85
CA GLU A 181 4.94 9.40 18.00
C GLU A 181 5.50 10.82 17.82
N ASP A 182 6.55 10.99 17.01
CA ASP A 182 7.37 12.20 16.93
C ASP A 182 7.17 12.95 15.60
N GLU A 183 7.01 12.23 14.48
CA GLU A 183 6.98 12.81 13.14
C GLU A 183 6.01 12.13 12.16
N THR A 184 5.59 12.90 11.15
CA THR A 184 4.88 12.38 9.98
C THR A 184 5.91 11.82 8.99
N LEU A 185 5.80 10.55 8.66
CA LEU A 185 6.68 9.83 7.72
C LEU A 185 6.15 9.88 6.28
N LEU A 186 4.83 9.95 6.11
CA LEU A 186 4.17 9.96 4.81
C LEU A 186 2.97 10.90 4.83
N THR A 187 2.85 11.71 3.79
CA THR A 187 1.56 12.29 3.40
C THR A 187 1.20 11.83 2.00
N LEU A 188 -0.05 11.43 1.81
CA LEU A 188 -0.56 10.99 0.52
C LEU A 188 -1.87 11.70 0.20
N GLN A 189 -2.00 12.19 -1.03
CA GLN A 189 -3.18 12.95 -1.42
C GLN A 189 -3.52 12.80 -2.89
N ARG A 190 -4.83 12.90 -3.17
CA ARG A 190 -5.37 13.10 -4.52
C ARG A 190 -5.54 14.60 -4.76
N VAL A 191 -4.73 15.18 -5.64
CA VAL A 191 -4.77 16.60 -6.00
C VAL A 191 -5.65 16.79 -7.23
N GLY A 192 -6.84 17.35 -7.02
CA GLY A 192 -7.88 17.38 -8.05
C GLY A 192 -8.28 15.96 -8.47
N ASN A 193 -8.57 15.74 -9.76
CA ASN A 193 -8.93 14.40 -10.26
C ASN A 193 -7.78 13.67 -10.96
N SER A 194 -6.71 14.39 -11.34
CA SER A 194 -5.71 13.90 -12.29
C SER A 194 -4.31 13.70 -11.70
N ARG A 195 -4.12 13.89 -10.39
CA ARG A 195 -2.79 13.75 -9.77
C ARG A 195 -2.86 13.10 -8.41
N VAL A 196 -1.93 12.18 -8.16
CA VAL A 196 -1.64 11.62 -6.82
C VAL A 196 -0.27 12.11 -6.41
N GLU A 197 -0.13 12.54 -5.16
CA GLU A 197 1.16 12.88 -4.58
C GLU A 197 1.45 11.98 -3.38
N ILE A 198 2.68 11.48 -3.33
CA ILE A 198 3.20 10.69 -2.22
C ILE A 198 4.44 11.43 -1.72
N LEU A 199 4.35 11.98 -0.51
CA LEU A 199 5.37 12.80 0.12
C LEU A 199 6.00 12.02 1.27
N CYS A 200 7.24 11.57 1.10
CA CYS A 200 7.99 10.89 2.16
C CYS A 200 8.73 11.92 3.00
N TYR A 201 8.62 11.81 4.32
CA TYR A 201 9.13 12.76 5.31
C TYR A 201 8.78 14.21 4.90
N PRO A 202 7.48 14.58 4.88
CA PRO A 202 6.97 15.82 4.31
C PRO A 202 7.62 17.10 4.84
N TYR A 203 8.24 17.06 6.02
CA TYR A 203 8.88 18.20 6.67
C TYR A 203 10.38 18.00 6.92
N GLY A 204 10.97 16.92 6.42
CA GLY A 204 12.37 16.56 6.68
C GLY A 204 13.39 17.27 5.79
N GLY A 205 12.95 17.92 4.70
CA GLY A 205 13.80 18.62 3.75
C GLY A 205 14.07 20.08 4.09
N ALA A 206 14.93 20.72 3.28
CA ALA A 206 15.25 22.13 3.44
C ALA A 206 14.00 23.00 3.28
N GLY A 207 13.82 23.98 4.16
CA GLY A 207 12.67 24.90 4.10
C GLY A 207 11.31 24.26 4.42
N GLY A 208 11.27 23.06 5.00
CA GLY A 208 10.04 22.34 5.31
C GLY A 208 9.46 21.57 4.12
N ASP A 209 10.25 21.37 3.06
CA ASP A 209 9.88 20.54 1.91
C ASP A 209 9.98 19.04 2.23
N PRO A 210 9.29 18.17 1.47
CA PRO A 210 9.43 16.72 1.59
C PRO A 210 10.83 16.26 1.19
N LEU A 211 11.38 15.26 1.90
CA LEU A 211 12.64 14.60 1.49
C LEU A 211 12.51 13.89 0.13
N ALA A 212 11.34 13.32 -0.15
CA ALA A 212 11.05 12.74 -1.46
C ALA A 212 9.59 12.99 -1.85
N ARG A 213 9.38 13.41 -3.11
CA ARG A 213 8.07 13.58 -3.72
C ARG A 213 7.93 12.66 -4.92
N TYR A 214 7.00 11.72 -4.85
CA TYR A 214 6.55 10.95 -6.01
C TYR A 214 5.22 11.53 -6.49
N GLY A 215 5.05 11.59 -7.81
CA GLY A 215 3.82 12.10 -8.42
C GLY A 215 3.27 11.12 -9.44
N MET A 216 1.99 10.76 -9.34
CA MET A 216 1.30 10.00 -10.38
C MET A 216 0.41 10.95 -11.16
N THR A 217 0.55 10.97 -12.48
CA THR A 217 -0.33 11.71 -13.38
C THR A 217 -1.36 10.75 -13.95
N LEU A 218 -2.62 11.14 -13.91
CA LEU A 218 -3.76 10.36 -14.36
C LEU A 218 -4.41 11.06 -15.53
N SER A 219 -4.82 10.28 -16.52
CA SER A 219 -5.32 10.79 -17.78
C SER A 219 -6.46 9.95 -18.34
N GLY A 220 -7.14 10.50 -19.34
CA GLY A 220 -8.33 9.88 -19.91
C GLY A 220 -9.56 10.07 -19.03
N SER A 221 -10.71 9.67 -19.57
CA SER A 221 -11.99 9.70 -18.84
C SER A 221 -12.06 8.64 -17.73
N ASP A 222 -11.19 7.62 -17.78
CA ASP A 222 -11.14 6.51 -16.82
C ASP A 222 -9.98 6.61 -15.83
N LEU A 223 -9.28 7.76 -15.79
CA LEU A 223 -8.28 8.09 -14.77
C LEU A 223 -7.15 7.05 -14.64
N ARG A 224 -6.71 6.49 -15.78
CA ARG A 224 -5.54 5.60 -15.84
C ARG A 224 -4.24 6.39 -15.64
N VAL A 225 -3.28 5.78 -14.96
CA VAL A 225 -1.96 6.39 -14.68
C VAL A 225 -1.14 6.51 -15.96
N SER A 226 -0.93 7.72 -16.48
CA SER A 226 -0.07 7.94 -17.66
C SER A 226 1.39 8.11 -17.29
N GLU A 227 1.70 8.67 -16.12
CA GLU A 227 3.07 8.91 -15.69
C GLU A 227 3.26 8.68 -14.19
N ILE A 228 4.43 8.18 -13.80
CA ILE A 228 4.93 8.20 -12.42
C ILE A 228 6.25 8.95 -12.40
N THR A 229 6.27 10.11 -11.75
CA THR A 229 7.44 10.99 -11.58
C THR A 229 8.18 10.65 -10.30
N LEU A 230 9.49 10.48 -10.41
CA LEU A 230 10.41 10.13 -9.33
C LEU A 230 10.93 11.39 -8.61
N PRO A 231 11.40 11.27 -7.35
CA PRO A 231 11.95 12.36 -6.56
C PRO A 231 13.36 12.73 -7.01
N THR A 232 13.52 13.15 -8.27
CA THR A 232 14.81 13.57 -8.85
C THR A 232 14.72 14.99 -9.39
N ALA A 233 15.82 15.74 -9.32
CA ALA A 233 15.87 17.13 -9.77
C ALA A 233 15.51 17.30 -11.26
N ASN A 234 15.79 16.29 -12.09
CA ASN A 234 15.46 16.27 -13.51
C ASN A 234 14.04 15.75 -13.82
N GLN A 235 13.21 15.47 -12.80
CA GLN A 235 11.85 14.92 -12.96
C GLN A 235 11.80 13.66 -13.84
N ALA A 236 12.71 12.73 -13.57
CA ALA A 236 12.72 11.43 -14.22
C ALA A 236 11.36 10.75 -13.98
N ARG A 237 10.83 10.08 -15.01
CA ARG A 237 9.49 9.50 -14.93
C ARG A 237 9.34 8.24 -15.77
N TRP A 238 8.49 7.34 -15.31
CA TRP A 238 7.97 6.25 -16.12
C TRP A 238 6.68 6.69 -16.79
N ARG A 239 6.44 6.21 -18.02
CA ARG A 239 5.24 6.49 -18.80
C ARG A 239 4.54 5.20 -19.17
N PHE A 240 3.22 5.24 -19.14
CA PHE A 240 2.38 4.09 -19.40
C PHE A 240 1.36 4.39 -20.48
N THR A 241 1.11 3.40 -21.33
CA THR A 241 0.07 3.43 -22.35
C THR A 241 -0.76 2.17 -22.21
N TYR A 242 -2.08 2.32 -22.24
CA TYR A 242 -3.02 1.23 -22.13
C TYR A 242 -3.66 0.97 -23.48
N ARG A 243 -3.93 -0.30 -23.77
CA ARG A 243 -4.69 -0.71 -24.94
C ARG A 243 -5.88 -1.51 -24.45
N ASP A 244 -7.07 -1.11 -24.84
CA ASP A 244 -8.26 -1.92 -24.64
C ASP A 244 -8.19 -3.11 -25.60
N VAL A 245 -8.45 -4.31 -25.08
CA VAL A 245 -8.41 -5.58 -25.81
C VAL A 245 -9.83 -6.06 -26.03
#